data_AF-A0A559J8M1-F1
#
_entry.id   AF-A0A559J8M1-F1
#
_cell.length_a   1.000
_cell.length_b   1.000
_cell.length_c   1.000
_cell.angle_alpha   90.00
_cell.angle_beta   90.00
_cell.angle_gamma   90.00
#
_symmetry.space_group_name_H-M   'P 1'
#
loop_
_entity.id
_entity.type
_entity.pdbx_description
1 polymer ?
#
loop_
_entity_poly.entity_id
_entity_poly.type
_entity_poly.pdbx_seq_one_letter_code
_entity_poly.pdbx_strand_id
1 'polypeptide(L)' 'MDELIWSPRSLKDLELIYEYIKEDSIEAASLFVNELIIETTAISNFPLKG' A
#
# COMPACT_ATOMS: atom_id res chain seq x y z
N MET A 1 17.43 -0.45 -10.94
CA MET A 1 15.99 -0.24 -10.68
C MET A 1 15.42 -1.62 -10.54
N ASP A 2 15.07 -1.98 -9.32
CA ASP A 2 14.57 -3.32 -9.03
C ASP A 2 13.05 -3.31 -9.12
N GLU A 3 12.48 -4.43 -9.55
CA GLU A 3 11.03 -4.57 -9.69
C GLU A 3 10.39 -4.78 -8.31
N LEU A 4 9.46 -3.90 -7.94
CA LEU A 4 8.65 -4.04 -6.73
C LEU A 4 7.53 -5.04 -7.01
N ILE A 5 7.52 -6.16 -6.26
CA ILE A 5 6.49 -7.19 -6.38
C ILE A 5 5.76 -7.32 -5.04
N TRP A 6 4.43 -7.21 -5.09
CA TRP A 6 3.56 -7.46 -3.94
C TRP A 6 3.27 -8.95 -3.81
N SER A 7 3.46 -9.51 -2.62
CA SER A 7 3.02 -10.88 -2.37
C SER A 7 1.48 -10.97 -2.36
N PRO A 8 0.87 -12.11 -2.72
CA PRO A 8 -0.59 -12.27 -2.65
C PRO A 8 -1.15 -11.97 -1.25
N ARG A 9 -0.38 -12.27 -0.19
CA ARG A 9 -0.75 -11.94 1.18
C ARG A 9 -0.77 -10.43 1.41
N SER A 10 0.25 -9.71 0.94
CA SER A 10 0.34 -8.26 1.09
C SER A 10 -0.78 -7.53 0.36
N LEU A 11 -1.21 -8.04 -0.80
CA LEU A 11 -2.40 -7.51 -1.50
C LEU A 11 -3.67 -7.73 -0.69
N LYS A 12 -3.83 -8.91 -0.07
CA LYS A 12 -4.96 -9.18 0.83
C LYS A 12 -4.94 -8.30 2.08
N ASP A 13 -3.75 -8.01 2.61
CA ASP A 13 -3.60 -7.10 3.75
C ASP A 13 -4.05 -5.68 3.38
N LEU A 14 -3.74 -5.19 2.16
CA LEU A 14 -4.25 -3.92 1.64
C LEU A 14 -5.78 -3.89 1.59
N GLU A 15 -6.41 -4.95 1.08
CA GLU A 15 -7.87 -5.08 1.02
C GLU A 15 -8.47 -5.02 2.44
N LEU A 16 -7.90 -5.77 3.39
CA LEU A 16 -8.38 -5.78 4.78
C LEU A 16 -8.26 -4.42 5.45
N ILE A 17 -7.17 -3.69 5.21
CA ILE A 17 -6.98 -2.34 5.75
C ILE A 17 -8.01 -1.37 5.15
N TYR A 18 -8.22 -1.42 3.83
CA TYR A 18 -9.24 -0.61 3.18
C TYR A 18 -10.63 -0.89 3.74
N GLU A 19 -10.99 -2.17 3.84
CA GLU A 19 -12.27 -2.64 4.36
C GLU A 19 -12.48 -2.27 5.83
N TYR A 20 -11.41 -2.15 6.61
CA TYR A 20 -11.48 -1.68 7.99
C TYR A 20 -11.72 -0.16 8.07
N ILE A 21 -10.95 0.65 7.34
CA ILE A 21 -11.03 2.11 7.41
C ILE A 21 -12.32 2.63 6.78
N LYS A 22 -12.82 1.97 5.72
CA LYS A 22 -14.01 2.43 4.99
C LYS A 22 -15.28 2.47 5.86
N GLU A 23 -15.31 1.68 6.95
CA GLU A 23 -16.44 1.67 7.89
C GLU A 23 -16.63 3.04 8.54
N ASP A 24 -15.55 3.81 8.70
CA ASP A 24 -15.57 5.18 9.21
C ASP A 24 -15.56 6.23 8.08
N SER A 25 -14.71 6.05 7.07
CA SER A 25 -14.64 6.96 5.90
C SER A 25 -14.01 6.28 4.68
N ILE A 26 -14.77 6.26 3.58
CA ILE A 26 -14.31 5.74 2.28
C ILE A 26 -13.18 6.61 1.72
N GLU A 27 -13.25 7.93 1.92
CA GLU A 27 -12.22 8.87 1.49
C GLU A 27 -10.89 8.60 2.20
N ALA A 28 -10.93 8.39 3.52
CA ALA A 28 -9.75 8.06 4.31
C ALA A 28 -9.14 6.71 3.90
N ALA A 29 -9.97 5.70 3.66
CA ALA A 29 -9.53 4.38 3.21
C ALA A 29 -8.83 4.46 1.84
N SER A 30 -9.41 5.21 0.91
CA SER A 30 -8.85 5.42 -0.42
C SER A 30 -7.54 6.21 -0.37
N LEU A 31 -7.49 7.27 0.43
CA LEU A 31 -6.28 8.08 0.61
C LEU A 31 -5.13 7.24 1.18
N PHE A 32 -5.39 6.46 2.23
CA PHE A 32 -4.39 5.63 2.87
C PHE A 32 -3.75 4.62 1.91
N VAL A 33 -4.57 3.87 1.15
CA VAL A 33 -4.07 2.89 0.19
C VAL A 33 -3.24 3.55 -0.92
N ASN A 34 -3.69 4.72 -1.41
CA ASN A 34 -2.96 5.46 -2.45
C ASN A 34 -1.60 5.95 -1.96
N GLU A 35 -1.54 6.55 -0.76
CA GLU A 35 -0.28 7.00 -0.17
C GLU A 35 0.70 5.84 0.02
N LEU A 36 0.20 4.69 0.49
CA LEU A 36 1.03 3.51 0.70
C LEU A 36 1.61 2.94 -0.61
N ILE A 37 0.86 2.96 -1.70
CA ILE A 37 1.34 2.58 -3.04
C ILE A 37 2.42 3.57 -3.54
N ILE A 38 2.22 4.87 -3.31
CA ILE A 38 3.17 5.91 -3.72
C ILE A 38 4.51 5.74 -2.98
N GLU A 39 4.47 5.59 -1.65
CA GLU A 39 5.66 5.44 -0.83
C GLU A 39 6.43 4.16 -1.17
N THR A 40 5.73 3.05 -1.41
CA THR A 40 6.37 1.78 -1.78
C THR A 40 6.98 1.82 -3.19
N THR A 41 6.42 2.59 -4.12
CA THR A 41 7.02 2.78 -5.45
C THR A 41 8.41 3.41 -5.35
N ALA A 42 8.65 4.28 -4.36
CA ALA A 42 9.96 4.87 -4.13
C ALA A 42 11.03 3.86 -3.70
N ILE A 43 10.65 2.69 -3.17
CA ILE A 43 11.58 1.61 -2.77
C ILE A 43 12.35 1.07 -3.97
N SER A 44 11.74 1.03 -5.16
CA SER A 44 12.40 0.57 -6.39
C SER A 44 13.66 1.39 -6.75
N ASN A 45 13.71 2.65 -6.28
CA ASN A 45 14.85 3.56 -6.43
C ASN A 45 15.86 3.44 -5.26
N PHE A 46 15.41 2.98 -4.09
CA PHE A 46 16.21 2.88 -2.86
C PHE A 46 15.88 1.59 -2.09
N PRO A 47 16.26 0.41 -2.60
CA PRO A 47 15.80 -0.89 -2.05
C PRO A 47 16.34 -1.20 -0.64
N LEU A 48 17.37 -0.49 -0.19
CA LEU A 48 17.99 -0.65 1.14
C LEU A 48 17.57 0.41 2.16
N LYS A 49 16.52 1.20 1.86
CA LYS A 49 16.03 2.30 2.72
C LYS A 49 15.06 1.83 3.84
N GLY A 50 14.92 0.51 4.01
CA GLY A 50 14.02 -0.10 4.99
C GLY A 50 14.47 0.05 6.43
#